data_AF-A0A9D6PMQ1-F1
#
_entry.id   AF-A0A9D6PMQ1-F1
#
_cell.length_a   1.000
_cell.length_b   1.000
_cell.length_c   1.000
_cell.angle_alpha   90.00
_cell.angle_beta   90.00
_cell.angle_gamma   90.00
#
_symmetry.space_group_name_H-M   'P 1'
#
loop_
_entity.id
_entity.type
_entity.pdbx_description
1 polymer ?
#
loop_
_entity_poly.entity_id
_entity_poly.type
_entity_poly.pdbx_seq_one_letter_code
_entity_poly.pdbx_strand_id
1 'polypeptide(L)'
;NVKSRLGALQANVVDKSGLPLEGALVSWYFDRTRWGFTNSSGTAFVDGLEFGEQPFIVEKPGYRAATFRANIYSESISVINNVVLETASFEYKDITVKSLSATHAVVSWKTTDYTNGVIEYGETESFGQTSREPERQYATVHELTLQNLKPEKRYFFKIVAARQNRPSETSPISNFITKSVLEDTFPPETPRGIAAALTEQPNQITISWVGNTEPDLRGYKVYRSDYPPSGFSAINNVTVPKGSERYVDVALVTGKKYFYRVSAVDQAGNEGSSSDIVSMVSPGDLTQEVSWVRSNSPYDLAGDIDIQSTGKLRIDPGVVVKMADYDSLRRGDPSKVEIRVLGAIIASGTPNDPPVIFTSSNPTPKAQDWGGIFFNRAPNDQSVLSNVTIGFANIGLSILQTRGTFSGIDIISCSTGVSASSTSDLSLASVTVKFCDLGMLLQGNTRITLDGCTTYFCPLGVTSSQNDTANYRGNNFLEYNDFGLTIDDKSGDLLITNNLFVSPQG
;
A
#
# COMPACT_ATOMS: atom_id res chain seq x y z
N ASN A 1 -14.28 21.11 -87.60
CA ASN A 1 -13.76 21.20 -86.22
C ASN A 1 -14.88 21.55 -85.25
N VAL A 2 -15.59 20.55 -84.73
CA VAL A 2 -16.51 20.74 -83.60
C VAL A 2 -15.65 20.70 -82.34
N LYS A 3 -15.34 21.85 -81.74
CA LYS A 3 -14.69 21.90 -80.42
C LYS A 3 -15.72 21.47 -79.38
N SER A 4 -15.40 20.51 -78.52
CA SER A 4 -16.27 20.19 -77.38
C SER A 4 -16.34 21.40 -76.46
N ARG A 5 -17.55 21.91 -76.23
CA ARG A 5 -17.86 23.01 -75.35
C ARG A 5 -18.05 22.48 -73.93
N LEU A 6 -16.95 22.10 -73.28
CA LEU A 6 -16.95 21.61 -71.91
C LEU A 6 -17.00 22.78 -70.91
N GLY A 7 -17.58 22.53 -69.75
CA GLY A 7 -17.60 23.46 -68.61
C GLY A 7 -16.78 22.93 -67.44
N ALA A 8 -16.76 23.70 -66.35
CA ALA A 8 -16.13 23.30 -65.10
C ALA A 8 -17.04 23.59 -63.90
N LEU A 9 -16.76 22.93 -62.78
CA LEU A 9 -17.45 23.06 -61.50
C LEU A 9 -16.44 23.42 -60.42
N GLN A 10 -16.79 24.41 -59.61
CA GLN A 10 -16.21 24.65 -58.29
C GLN A 10 -17.27 24.32 -57.24
N ALA A 11 -16.98 23.37 -56.36
CA ALA A 11 -17.88 22.95 -55.29
C ALA A 11 -17.24 23.17 -53.92
N ASN A 12 -17.97 23.79 -52.99
CA ASN A 12 -17.56 23.91 -51.60
C ASN A 12 -18.30 22.88 -50.74
N VAL A 13 -17.55 22.00 -50.07
CA VAL A 13 -18.05 20.90 -49.24
C VAL A 13 -17.79 21.20 -47.78
N VAL A 14 -18.85 21.10 -46.97
CA VAL A 14 -18.83 21.38 -45.53
C VAL A 14 -19.47 20.24 -44.75
N ASP A 15 -19.19 20.14 -43.45
CA ASP A 15 -20.00 19.30 -42.55
C ASP A 15 -21.30 19.99 -42.14
N LYS A 16 -22.14 19.29 -41.36
CA LYS A 16 -23.42 19.81 -40.85
C LYS A 16 -23.29 21.05 -39.97
N SER A 17 -22.10 21.32 -39.41
CA SER A 17 -21.80 22.53 -38.63
C SER A 17 -21.32 23.69 -39.50
N GLY A 18 -21.15 23.48 -40.81
CA GLY A 18 -20.66 24.47 -41.75
C GLY A 18 -19.13 24.55 -41.82
N LEU A 19 -18.40 23.64 -41.18
CA LEU A 19 -16.94 23.61 -41.25
C LEU A 19 -16.49 23.00 -42.59
N PRO A 20 -15.49 23.60 -43.27
CA PRO A 20 -14.97 23.07 -44.52
C PRO A 20 -14.36 21.67 -44.35
N LEU A 21 -14.64 20.78 -45.31
CA LEU A 21 -14.11 19.42 -45.31
C LEU A 21 -12.99 19.29 -46.33
N GLU A 22 -11.73 19.27 -45.87
CA GLU A 22 -10.56 19.00 -46.71
C GLU A 22 -10.46 17.51 -47.11
N GLY A 23 -10.05 17.22 -48.34
CA GLY A 23 -9.84 15.86 -48.86
C GLY A 23 -11.12 15.05 -49.10
N ALA A 24 -12.27 15.70 -49.30
CA ALA A 24 -13.48 15.08 -49.85
C ALA A 24 -13.34 14.95 -51.37
N LEU A 25 -13.71 13.80 -51.93
CA LEU A 25 -13.68 13.54 -53.36
C LEU A 25 -15.00 14.00 -53.98
N VAL A 26 -14.96 15.00 -54.88
CA VAL A 26 -16.09 15.39 -55.72
C VAL A 26 -15.89 14.78 -57.10
N SER A 27 -16.80 13.91 -57.52
CA SER A 27 -16.72 13.22 -58.81
C SER A 27 -17.99 13.43 -59.63
N TRP A 28 -17.84 13.52 -60.94
CA TRP A 28 -18.98 13.57 -61.85
C TRP A 28 -19.65 12.20 -61.90
N TYR A 29 -20.98 12.15 -61.72
CA TYR A 29 -21.69 10.90 -61.46
C TYR A 29 -21.62 9.90 -62.62
N PHE A 30 -21.72 10.39 -63.86
CA PHE A 30 -21.77 9.55 -65.06
C PHE A 30 -20.39 9.00 -65.47
N ASP A 31 -19.34 9.73 -65.17
CA ASP A 31 -17.97 9.35 -65.48
C ASP A 31 -17.05 9.75 -64.33
N ARG A 32 -16.78 8.76 -63.49
CA ARG A 32 -15.94 8.87 -62.29
C ARG A 32 -14.46 9.14 -62.59
N THR A 33 -14.07 9.31 -63.85
CA THR A 33 -12.70 9.73 -64.21
C THR A 33 -12.51 11.24 -64.11
N ARG A 34 -13.59 12.03 -64.07
CA ARG A 34 -13.58 13.48 -63.81
C ARG A 34 -13.90 13.76 -62.35
N TRP A 35 -12.89 14.19 -61.60
CA TRP A 35 -13.00 14.41 -60.16
C TRP A 35 -11.99 15.44 -59.64
N GLY A 36 -12.22 15.92 -58.42
CA GLY A 36 -11.30 16.79 -57.68
C GLY A 36 -11.43 16.58 -56.18
N PHE A 37 -10.33 16.69 -55.45
CA PHE A 37 -10.35 16.72 -53.99
C PHE A 37 -10.55 18.13 -53.47
N THR A 38 -11.29 18.27 -52.37
CA THR A 38 -11.40 19.54 -51.67
C THR A 38 -10.09 19.92 -50.98
N ASN A 39 -9.71 21.18 -51.05
CA ASN A 39 -8.58 21.76 -50.32
C ASN A 39 -8.96 22.11 -48.87
N SER A 40 -8.05 22.77 -48.13
CA SER A 40 -8.26 23.21 -46.74
C SER A 40 -9.44 24.18 -46.53
N SER A 41 -9.90 24.87 -47.58
CA SER A 41 -11.13 25.69 -47.54
C SER A 41 -12.38 24.92 -47.95
N GLY A 42 -12.30 23.59 -48.09
CA GLY A 42 -13.40 22.72 -48.48
C GLY A 42 -13.76 22.80 -49.96
N THR A 43 -12.93 23.45 -50.79
CA THR A 43 -13.25 23.72 -52.19
C THR A 43 -12.59 22.72 -53.12
N ALA A 44 -13.37 22.08 -54.00
CA ALA A 44 -12.92 21.21 -55.07
C ALA A 44 -13.21 21.83 -56.44
N PHE A 45 -12.37 21.53 -57.41
CA PHE A 45 -12.53 21.92 -58.81
C PHE A 45 -12.57 20.67 -59.70
N VAL A 46 -13.54 20.61 -60.61
CA VAL A 46 -13.72 19.52 -61.57
C VAL A 46 -13.96 20.12 -62.95
N ASP A 47 -13.15 19.77 -63.93
CA ASP A 47 -13.24 20.30 -65.30
C ASP A 47 -13.64 19.22 -66.32
N GLY A 48 -13.75 19.65 -67.57
CA GLY A 48 -14.10 18.78 -68.69
C GLY A 48 -15.52 18.25 -68.63
N LEU A 49 -16.46 18.98 -68.02
CA LEU A 49 -17.84 18.53 -67.77
C LEU A 49 -18.76 18.84 -68.95
N GLU A 50 -19.75 17.97 -69.20
CA GLU A 50 -20.78 18.24 -70.21
C GLU A 50 -21.72 19.37 -69.75
N PHE A 51 -22.25 20.15 -70.70
CA PHE A 51 -23.15 21.26 -70.40
C PHE A 51 -24.55 20.77 -69.97
N GLY A 52 -25.29 21.62 -69.26
CA GLY A 52 -26.61 21.30 -68.72
C GLY A 52 -26.59 20.91 -67.25
N GLU A 53 -27.72 20.45 -66.72
CA GLU A 53 -27.80 20.01 -65.32
C GLU A 53 -27.12 18.64 -65.15
N GLN A 54 -26.06 18.61 -64.36
CA GLN A 54 -25.21 17.45 -64.16
C GLN A 54 -25.23 16.96 -62.70
N PRO A 55 -25.34 15.64 -62.44
CA PRO A 55 -25.23 15.08 -61.10
C PRO A 55 -23.77 14.82 -60.71
N PHE A 56 -23.47 15.00 -59.42
CA PHE A 56 -22.17 14.78 -58.80
C PHE A 56 -22.32 13.94 -57.53
N ILE A 57 -21.27 13.19 -57.18
CA ILE A 57 -21.16 12.46 -55.92
C ILE A 57 -20.01 13.07 -55.12
N VAL A 58 -20.24 13.29 -53.83
CA VAL A 58 -19.19 13.63 -52.86
C VAL A 58 -18.99 12.48 -51.90
N GLU A 59 -17.75 12.00 -51.80
CA GLU A 59 -17.36 10.90 -50.92
C GLU A 59 -16.22 11.37 -50.01
N LYS A 60 -16.34 11.09 -48.71
CA LYS A 60 -15.27 11.32 -47.74
C LYS A 60 -15.31 10.23 -46.68
N PRO A 61 -14.18 9.57 -46.36
CA PRO A 61 -14.13 8.62 -45.25
C PRO A 61 -14.69 9.20 -43.94
N GLY A 62 -15.59 8.47 -43.28
CA GLY A 62 -16.28 8.91 -42.07
C GLY A 62 -17.54 9.76 -42.30
N TYR A 63 -17.94 9.99 -43.55
CA TYR A 63 -19.16 10.71 -43.95
C TYR A 63 -20.03 9.85 -44.87
N ARG A 64 -21.35 10.06 -44.84
CA ARG A 64 -22.27 9.46 -45.80
C ARG A 64 -22.04 10.13 -47.15
N ALA A 65 -21.89 9.34 -48.21
CA ALA A 65 -21.80 9.88 -49.56
C ALA A 65 -23.05 10.72 -49.87
N ALA A 66 -22.84 11.89 -50.46
CA ALA A 66 -23.92 12.79 -50.84
C ALA A 66 -23.93 12.98 -52.36
N THR A 67 -25.11 13.20 -52.92
CA THR A 67 -25.26 13.55 -54.34
C THR A 67 -25.88 14.93 -54.47
N PHE A 68 -25.37 15.74 -55.40
CA PHE A 68 -25.96 17.04 -55.73
C PHE A 68 -26.00 17.25 -57.23
N ARG A 69 -26.80 18.23 -57.69
CA ARG A 69 -26.90 18.61 -59.09
C ARG A 69 -26.36 20.03 -59.28
N ALA A 70 -25.67 20.27 -60.38
CA ALA A 70 -25.16 21.58 -60.76
C ALA A 70 -25.43 21.86 -62.23
N ASN A 71 -25.88 23.07 -62.55
CA ASN A 71 -25.99 23.53 -63.93
C ASN A 71 -24.61 23.92 -64.45
N ILE A 72 -24.10 23.19 -65.43
CA ILE A 72 -22.80 23.40 -66.06
C ILE A 72 -22.96 24.19 -67.35
N TYR A 73 -22.25 25.31 -67.47
CA TYR A 73 -22.26 26.14 -68.66
C TYR A 73 -20.93 26.00 -69.42
N SER A 74 -21.03 26.07 -70.75
CA SER A 74 -19.88 26.01 -71.66
C SER A 74 -18.89 27.14 -71.36
N GLU A 75 -17.59 26.81 -71.35
CA GLU A 75 -16.49 27.78 -71.22
C GLU A 75 -16.54 28.64 -69.94
N SER A 76 -17.28 28.19 -68.91
CA SER A 76 -17.35 28.87 -67.62
C SER A 76 -17.26 27.91 -66.44
N ILE A 77 -17.01 28.48 -65.26
CA ILE A 77 -16.97 27.76 -63.98
C ILE A 77 -18.30 27.97 -63.29
N SER A 78 -19.02 26.87 -63.07
CA SER A 78 -20.25 26.86 -62.28
C SER A 78 -19.89 26.70 -60.81
N VAL A 79 -20.50 27.48 -59.92
CA VAL A 79 -20.15 27.47 -58.48
C VAL A 79 -21.31 26.91 -57.68
N ILE A 80 -21.04 25.89 -56.88
CA ILE A 80 -21.97 25.35 -55.87
C ILE A 80 -21.36 25.57 -54.49
N ASN A 81 -22.11 26.26 -53.64
CA ASN A 81 -21.73 26.48 -52.25
C ASN A 81 -22.50 25.51 -51.33
N ASN A 82 -21.89 25.15 -50.20
CA ASN A 82 -22.54 24.42 -49.11
C ASN A 82 -23.05 23.01 -49.49
N VAL A 83 -22.23 22.20 -50.16
CA VAL A 83 -22.50 20.76 -50.27
C VAL A 83 -22.25 20.13 -48.89
N VAL A 84 -23.33 19.86 -48.15
CA VAL A 84 -23.24 19.34 -46.78
C VAL A 84 -23.08 17.82 -46.78
N LEU A 85 -22.01 17.33 -46.13
CA LEU A 85 -21.86 15.91 -45.81
C LEU A 85 -22.25 15.65 -44.35
N GLU A 86 -23.11 14.66 -44.14
CA GLU A 86 -23.42 14.14 -42.81
C GLU A 86 -22.41 13.08 -42.39
N THR A 87 -21.99 13.06 -41.12
CA THR A 87 -21.13 12.00 -40.61
C THR A 87 -21.84 10.65 -40.72
N ALA A 88 -21.13 9.62 -41.18
CA ALA A 88 -21.69 8.27 -41.21
C ALA A 88 -21.91 7.79 -39.77
N SER A 89 -23.15 7.62 -39.31
CA SER A 89 -23.48 7.06 -37.99
C SER A 89 -23.03 5.59 -37.87
N PHE A 90 -22.69 5.15 -36.66
CA PHE A 90 -22.43 3.74 -36.34
C PHE A 90 -23.66 3.12 -35.66
N GLU A 91 -23.79 1.79 -35.73
CA GLU A 91 -24.96 1.10 -35.15
C GLU A 91 -24.62 0.45 -33.81
N TYR A 92 -25.54 0.54 -32.84
CA TYR A 92 -25.53 -0.30 -31.64
C TYR A 92 -26.17 -1.66 -31.93
N LYS A 93 -25.52 -2.74 -31.49
CA LYS A 93 -25.99 -4.13 -31.64
C LYS A 93 -25.88 -4.86 -30.30
N ASP A 94 -26.66 -5.92 -30.13
CA ASP A 94 -26.57 -6.87 -29.02
C ASP A 94 -26.57 -6.24 -27.61
N ILE A 95 -27.33 -5.15 -27.41
CA ILE A 95 -27.48 -4.54 -26.07
C ILE A 95 -28.19 -5.55 -25.17
N THR A 96 -27.48 -6.02 -24.14
CA THR A 96 -27.96 -7.04 -23.22
C THR A 96 -27.54 -6.72 -21.79
N VAL A 97 -28.43 -7.02 -20.84
CA VAL A 97 -28.15 -6.97 -19.40
C VAL A 97 -27.89 -8.40 -18.91
N LYS A 98 -26.73 -8.62 -18.31
CA LYS A 98 -26.25 -9.90 -17.77
C LYS A 98 -25.82 -9.70 -16.33
N SER A 99 -25.50 -10.80 -15.63
CA SER A 99 -24.96 -10.74 -14.28
C SER A 99 -25.82 -9.88 -13.33
N LEU A 100 -27.15 -10.01 -13.48
CA LEU A 100 -28.14 -9.20 -12.81
C LEU A 100 -28.39 -9.72 -11.39
N SER A 101 -28.25 -8.81 -10.42
CA SER A 101 -28.36 -9.05 -8.99
C SER A 101 -29.25 -8.01 -8.32
N ALA A 102 -29.32 -8.01 -6.99
CA ALA A 102 -30.04 -7.00 -6.23
C ALA A 102 -29.34 -5.63 -6.30
N THR A 103 -28.01 -5.64 -6.42
CA THR A 103 -27.16 -4.43 -6.36
C THR A 103 -26.22 -4.26 -7.55
N HIS A 104 -26.20 -5.23 -8.47
CA HIS A 104 -25.30 -5.26 -9.62
C HIS A 104 -26.03 -5.58 -10.93
N ALA A 105 -25.52 -5.03 -12.03
CA ALA A 105 -25.90 -5.43 -13.38
C ALA A 105 -24.73 -5.18 -14.33
N VAL A 106 -24.53 -6.06 -15.31
CA VAL A 106 -23.53 -5.88 -16.36
C VAL A 106 -24.25 -5.62 -17.67
N VAL A 107 -23.97 -4.48 -18.29
CA VAL A 107 -24.53 -4.14 -19.60
C VAL A 107 -23.44 -4.36 -20.65
N SER A 108 -23.73 -5.22 -21.62
CA SER A 108 -22.84 -5.48 -22.75
C SER A 108 -23.51 -5.07 -24.05
N TRP A 109 -22.73 -4.51 -24.97
CA TRP A 109 -23.19 -4.10 -26.29
C TRP A 109 -22.08 -4.20 -27.33
N LYS A 110 -22.44 -4.11 -28.60
CA LYS A 110 -21.52 -4.02 -29.73
C LYS A 110 -21.79 -2.76 -30.54
N THR A 111 -20.76 -2.32 -31.25
CA THR A 111 -20.82 -1.24 -32.22
C THR A 111 -20.22 -1.68 -33.54
N THR A 112 -20.69 -1.12 -34.65
CA THR A 112 -20.11 -1.41 -35.99
C THR A 112 -18.74 -0.79 -36.19
N ASP A 113 -18.44 0.26 -35.43
CA ASP A 113 -17.21 1.04 -35.50
C ASP A 113 -16.48 0.96 -34.16
N TYR A 114 -15.17 1.20 -34.16
CA TYR A 114 -14.41 1.31 -32.92
C TYR A 114 -14.82 2.56 -32.13
N THR A 115 -15.44 2.34 -30.98
CA THR A 115 -16.00 3.38 -30.11
C THR A 115 -15.46 3.27 -28.68
N ASN A 116 -15.63 4.32 -27.88
CA ASN A 116 -15.49 4.29 -26.43
C ASN A 116 -16.81 4.77 -25.82
N GLY A 117 -17.29 4.09 -24.77
CA GLY A 117 -18.64 4.22 -24.28
C GLY A 117 -18.78 4.52 -22.80
N VAL A 118 -19.89 5.17 -22.49
CA VAL A 118 -20.40 5.49 -21.16
C VAL A 118 -21.84 4.99 -21.08
N ILE A 119 -22.25 4.45 -19.95
CA ILE A 119 -23.64 4.20 -19.64
C ILE A 119 -24.13 5.26 -18.67
N GLU A 120 -25.17 5.98 -19.07
CA GLU A 120 -25.97 6.84 -18.20
C GLU A 120 -27.18 6.04 -17.71
N TYR A 121 -27.41 5.99 -16.40
CA TYR A 121 -28.47 5.19 -15.81
C TYR A 121 -29.09 5.83 -14.56
N GLY A 122 -30.29 5.39 -14.17
CA GLY A 122 -30.98 5.84 -12.96
C GLY A 122 -32.37 5.23 -12.77
N GLU A 123 -33.02 5.51 -11.64
CA GLU A 123 -34.38 5.03 -11.33
C GLU A 123 -35.47 5.70 -12.21
N THR A 124 -35.11 6.76 -12.95
CA THR A 124 -35.96 7.46 -13.92
C THR A 124 -35.19 7.71 -15.22
N GLU A 125 -35.91 8.08 -16.29
CA GLU A 125 -35.29 8.47 -17.58
C GLU A 125 -34.52 9.80 -17.54
N SER A 126 -34.58 10.54 -16.42
CA SER A 126 -33.67 11.67 -16.20
C SER A 126 -32.24 11.21 -15.90
N PHE A 127 -32.07 9.91 -15.62
CA PHE A 127 -30.81 9.30 -15.18
C PHE A 127 -30.21 10.05 -13.97
N GLY A 128 -28.96 9.76 -13.62
CA GLY A 128 -28.28 10.43 -12.51
C GLY A 128 -26.94 9.78 -12.13
N GLN A 129 -26.67 8.60 -12.67
CA GLN A 129 -25.42 7.87 -12.47
C GLN A 129 -24.76 7.58 -13.81
N THR A 130 -23.44 7.44 -13.80
CA THR A 130 -22.67 7.05 -14.99
C THR A 130 -21.70 5.92 -14.68
N SER A 131 -21.50 5.01 -15.62
CA SER A 131 -20.41 4.02 -15.66
C SER A 131 -19.66 4.22 -16.97
N ARG A 132 -18.32 4.17 -16.98
CA ARG A 132 -17.53 4.55 -18.17
C ARG A 132 -16.38 3.59 -18.42
N GLU A 133 -16.07 3.39 -19.69
CA GLU A 133 -14.84 2.70 -20.10
C GLU A 133 -13.60 3.56 -19.80
N PRO A 134 -12.41 2.96 -19.65
CA PRO A 134 -11.16 3.69 -19.57
C PRO A 134 -10.95 4.62 -20.76
N GLU A 135 -10.31 5.77 -20.52
CA GLU A 135 -10.08 6.74 -21.59
C GLU A 135 -9.23 6.15 -22.72
N ARG A 136 -9.59 6.51 -23.96
CA ARG A 136 -8.88 6.14 -25.20
C ARG A 136 -8.83 4.63 -25.50
N GLN A 137 -9.66 3.83 -24.86
CA GLN A 137 -9.84 2.43 -25.20
C GLN A 137 -11.00 2.28 -26.18
N TYR A 138 -10.69 2.13 -27.48
CA TYR A 138 -11.72 1.96 -28.51
C TYR A 138 -11.89 0.49 -28.88
N ALA A 139 -13.13 0.01 -28.91
CA ALA A 139 -13.48 -1.37 -29.23
C ALA A 139 -14.80 -1.41 -30.02
N THR A 140 -15.14 -2.59 -30.53
CA THR A 140 -16.45 -2.89 -31.16
C THR A 140 -17.33 -3.78 -30.28
N VAL A 141 -16.79 -4.24 -29.15
CA VAL A 141 -17.47 -5.05 -28.14
C VAL A 141 -17.16 -4.40 -26.80
N HIS A 142 -18.21 -4.18 -26.02
CA HIS A 142 -18.16 -3.39 -24.82
C HIS A 142 -18.91 -4.07 -23.69
N GLU A 143 -18.44 -3.82 -22.48
CA GLU A 143 -19.07 -4.27 -21.26
C GLU A 143 -18.76 -3.30 -20.12
N LEU A 144 -19.79 -2.87 -19.40
CA LEU A 144 -19.63 -2.08 -18.19
C LEU A 144 -20.52 -2.61 -17.08
N THR A 145 -19.96 -2.60 -15.87
CA THR A 145 -20.68 -2.96 -14.65
C THR A 145 -21.35 -1.72 -14.06
N LEU A 146 -22.61 -1.90 -13.66
CA LEU A 146 -23.39 -0.99 -12.84
C LEU A 146 -23.41 -1.57 -11.43
N GLN A 147 -22.98 -0.78 -10.44
CA GLN A 147 -22.84 -1.20 -9.04
C GLN A 147 -23.68 -0.31 -8.13
N ASN A 148 -23.85 -0.72 -6.87
CA ASN A 148 -24.61 0.01 -5.85
C ASN A 148 -26.08 0.30 -6.27
N LEU A 149 -26.68 -0.59 -7.05
CA LEU A 149 -28.10 -0.52 -7.40
C LEU A 149 -28.95 -0.86 -6.18
N LYS A 150 -30.21 -0.43 -6.16
CA LYS A 150 -31.16 -0.82 -5.12
C LYS A 150 -31.90 -2.10 -5.52
N PRO A 151 -32.16 -3.03 -4.58
CA PRO A 151 -32.93 -4.25 -4.83
C PRO A 151 -34.36 -3.98 -5.30
N GLU A 152 -34.90 -4.87 -6.15
CA GLU A 152 -36.28 -4.83 -6.67
C GLU A 152 -36.68 -3.46 -7.27
N LYS A 153 -35.72 -2.76 -7.87
CA LYS A 153 -35.92 -1.45 -8.50
C LYS A 153 -35.72 -1.51 -10.00
N ARG A 154 -36.58 -0.78 -10.70
CA ARG A 154 -36.43 -0.54 -12.13
C ARG A 154 -35.37 0.54 -12.35
N TYR A 155 -34.41 0.25 -13.21
CA TYR A 155 -33.43 1.20 -13.71
C TYR A 155 -33.60 1.38 -15.22
N PHE A 156 -33.52 2.63 -15.65
CA PHE A 156 -33.43 3.03 -17.05
C PHE A 156 -31.97 3.33 -17.37
N PHE A 157 -31.52 2.99 -18.57
CA PHE A 157 -30.19 3.30 -19.03
C PHE A 157 -30.16 3.61 -20.52
N LYS A 158 -29.15 4.37 -20.94
CA LYS A 158 -28.74 4.52 -22.34
C LYS A 158 -27.21 4.45 -22.42
N ILE A 159 -26.72 4.04 -23.58
CA ILE A 159 -25.30 4.02 -23.88
C ILE A 159 -24.98 5.29 -24.69
N VAL A 160 -23.92 5.98 -24.31
CA VAL A 160 -23.34 7.13 -24.99
C VAL A 160 -21.95 6.73 -25.45
N ALA A 161 -21.76 6.55 -26.76
CA ALA A 161 -20.48 6.12 -27.31
C ALA A 161 -20.00 7.05 -28.40
N ALA A 162 -18.69 7.20 -28.51
CA ALA A 162 -18.06 8.08 -29.48
C ALA A 162 -16.91 7.37 -30.18
N ARG A 163 -16.71 7.69 -31.46
CA ARG A 163 -15.48 7.37 -32.19
C ARG A 163 -14.42 8.40 -31.84
N GLN A 164 -13.16 8.06 -32.10
CA GLN A 164 -12.06 8.97 -31.81
C GLN A 164 -12.25 10.32 -32.53
N ASN A 165 -12.21 11.40 -31.75
CA ASN A 165 -12.39 12.78 -32.22
C ASN A 165 -13.71 13.02 -32.98
N ARG A 166 -14.77 12.30 -32.63
CA ARG A 166 -16.11 12.49 -33.20
C ARG A 166 -17.14 12.76 -32.09
N PRO A 167 -18.26 13.43 -32.41
CA PRO A 167 -19.38 13.58 -31.48
C PRO A 167 -19.88 12.21 -30.99
N SER A 168 -20.39 12.18 -29.76
CA SER A 168 -21.03 11.01 -29.19
C SER A 168 -22.41 10.76 -29.81
N GLU A 169 -22.76 9.50 -29.99
CA GLU A 169 -24.08 9.04 -30.40
C GLU A 169 -24.69 8.21 -29.27
N THR A 170 -26.02 8.15 -29.17
CA THR A 170 -26.71 7.51 -28.05
C THR A 170 -27.58 6.34 -28.50
N SER A 171 -27.60 5.26 -27.72
CA SER A 171 -28.54 4.16 -27.94
C SER A 171 -29.98 4.57 -27.58
N PRO A 172 -31.00 3.81 -28.03
CA PRO A 172 -32.32 3.88 -27.42
C PRO A 172 -32.26 3.64 -25.90
N ILE A 173 -33.19 4.24 -25.16
CA ILE A 173 -33.34 4.00 -23.73
C ILE A 173 -33.84 2.57 -23.53
N SER A 174 -33.17 1.83 -22.66
CA SER A 174 -33.54 0.49 -22.22
C SER A 174 -33.74 0.48 -20.70
N ASN A 175 -34.34 -0.58 -20.17
CA ASN A 175 -34.53 -0.71 -18.73
C ASN A 175 -34.42 -2.17 -18.28
N PHE A 176 -34.15 -2.35 -16.98
CA PHE A 176 -34.14 -3.65 -16.30
C PHE A 176 -34.64 -3.47 -14.86
N ILE A 177 -34.94 -4.58 -14.18
CA ILE A 177 -35.35 -4.59 -12.77
C ILE A 177 -34.33 -5.44 -12.01
N THR A 178 -33.74 -4.90 -10.94
CA THR A 178 -32.85 -5.66 -10.06
C THR A 178 -33.59 -6.76 -9.32
N LYS A 179 -32.87 -7.80 -8.92
CA LYS A 179 -33.44 -8.92 -8.16
C LYS A 179 -33.71 -8.54 -6.70
N SER A 180 -34.33 -9.47 -5.97
CA SER A 180 -34.41 -9.39 -4.51
C SER A 180 -33.05 -9.68 -3.87
N VAL A 181 -32.82 -9.14 -2.66
CA VAL A 181 -31.59 -9.35 -1.88
C VAL A 181 -31.31 -10.82 -1.59
N LEU A 182 -32.33 -11.69 -1.58
CA LEU A 182 -32.14 -13.13 -1.33
C LEU A 182 -31.70 -13.93 -2.56
N GLU A 183 -31.85 -13.34 -3.76
CA GLU A 183 -31.43 -13.96 -5.02
C GLU A 183 -30.09 -13.38 -5.52
N ASP A 184 -29.44 -12.55 -4.71
CA ASP A 184 -28.12 -12.01 -5.04
C ASP A 184 -27.08 -13.13 -5.02
N THR A 185 -26.21 -13.13 -6.01
CA THR A 185 -25.08 -14.07 -6.16
C THR A 185 -23.75 -13.34 -6.32
N PHE A 186 -23.76 -12.00 -6.25
CA PHE A 186 -22.59 -11.16 -6.41
C PHE A 186 -22.14 -10.71 -5.03
N PRO A 187 -20.94 -11.11 -4.60
CA PRO A 187 -20.45 -10.71 -3.30
C PRO A 187 -20.15 -9.21 -3.25
N PRO A 188 -20.11 -8.61 -2.05
CA PRO A 188 -19.68 -7.23 -1.87
C PRO A 188 -18.25 -6.98 -2.33
N GLU A 189 -17.92 -5.70 -2.56
CA GLU A 189 -16.56 -5.27 -2.86
C GLU A 189 -15.59 -5.57 -1.70
N THR A 190 -14.30 -5.57 -2.02
CA THR A 190 -13.26 -5.82 -1.01
C THR A 190 -13.16 -4.62 -0.05
N PRO A 191 -13.24 -4.82 1.28
CA PRO A 191 -13.02 -3.75 2.25
C PRO A 191 -11.63 -3.13 2.10
N ARG A 192 -11.54 -1.80 2.27
CA ARG A 192 -10.30 -1.03 2.08
C ARG A 192 -9.89 -0.31 3.37
N GLY A 193 -8.65 0.18 3.40
CA GLY A 193 -8.16 1.01 4.50
C GLY A 193 -8.19 0.29 5.85
N ILE A 194 -7.99 -1.03 5.85
CA ILE A 194 -7.87 -1.80 7.08
C ILE A 194 -6.65 -1.30 7.88
N ALA A 195 -6.83 -1.19 9.18
CA ALA A 195 -5.79 -0.80 10.13
C ALA A 195 -5.93 -1.63 11.42
N ALA A 196 -4.78 -1.88 12.06
CA ALA A 196 -4.72 -2.45 13.41
C ALA A 196 -4.12 -1.41 14.36
N ALA A 197 -4.74 -1.23 15.52
CA ALA A 197 -4.31 -0.29 16.54
C ALA A 197 -4.40 -0.92 17.93
N LEU A 198 -3.46 -0.57 18.79
CA LEU A 198 -3.50 -0.93 20.20
C LEU A 198 -4.64 -0.18 20.91
N THR A 199 -5.09 -0.76 22.03
CA THR A 199 -6.01 -0.09 22.94
C THR A 199 -5.29 0.30 24.22
N GLU A 200 -5.91 1.14 25.06
CA GLU A 200 -5.39 1.42 26.40
C GLU A 200 -5.41 0.18 27.32
N GLN A 201 -6.15 -0.87 26.93
CA GLN A 201 -6.21 -2.14 27.64
C GLN A 201 -5.20 -3.14 27.05
N PRO A 202 -4.47 -3.89 27.89
CA PRO A 202 -3.57 -4.94 27.43
C PRO A 202 -4.36 -6.09 26.77
N ASN A 203 -3.67 -6.91 25.98
CA ASN A 203 -4.23 -8.12 25.36
C ASN A 203 -5.42 -7.86 24.42
N GLN A 204 -5.53 -6.63 23.89
CA GLN A 204 -6.56 -6.24 22.95
C GLN A 204 -5.97 -5.46 21.77
N ILE A 205 -6.47 -5.77 20.58
CA ILE A 205 -6.16 -5.04 19.35
C ILE A 205 -7.47 -4.65 18.69
N THR A 206 -7.56 -3.40 18.30
CA THR A 206 -8.66 -2.91 17.47
C THR A 206 -8.30 -3.05 16.00
N ILE A 207 -9.22 -3.64 15.24
CA ILE A 207 -9.19 -3.69 13.78
C ILE A 207 -10.27 -2.73 13.29
N SER A 208 -9.92 -1.82 12.38
CA SER A 208 -10.88 -0.90 11.75
C SER A 208 -10.66 -0.86 10.25
N TRP A 209 -11.69 -0.52 9.49
CA TRP A 209 -11.63 -0.42 8.03
C TRP A 209 -12.54 0.69 7.51
N VAL A 210 -12.42 1.02 6.22
CA VAL A 210 -13.36 1.91 5.53
C VAL A 210 -14.59 1.09 5.14
N GLY A 211 -15.77 1.58 5.52
CA GLY A 211 -17.02 0.88 5.27
C GLY A 211 -17.39 0.85 3.79
N ASN A 212 -17.85 -0.30 3.32
CA ASN A 212 -18.41 -0.41 1.99
C ASN A 212 -19.82 0.23 1.89
N THR A 213 -20.22 0.56 0.66
CA THR A 213 -21.40 1.39 0.38
C THR A 213 -22.60 0.61 -0.15
N GLU A 214 -22.48 -0.68 -0.44
CA GLU A 214 -23.50 -1.47 -1.10
C GLU A 214 -24.80 -1.46 -0.28
N PRO A 215 -25.97 -1.24 -0.92
CA PRO A 215 -27.25 -1.15 -0.21
C PRO A 215 -27.66 -2.42 0.56
N ASP A 216 -27.25 -3.59 0.07
CA ASP A 216 -27.55 -4.92 0.61
C ASP A 216 -26.45 -5.47 1.53
N LEU A 217 -25.40 -4.69 1.82
CA LEU A 217 -24.34 -5.09 2.73
C LEU A 217 -24.92 -5.44 4.11
N ARG A 218 -24.67 -6.67 4.57
CA ARG A 218 -25.06 -7.13 5.91
C ARG A 218 -24.00 -6.73 6.94
N GLY A 219 -22.73 -6.85 6.59
CA GLY A 219 -21.62 -6.48 7.46
C GLY A 219 -20.32 -7.19 7.09
N TYR A 220 -19.49 -7.47 8.11
CA TYR A 220 -18.11 -7.93 7.90
C TYR A 220 -17.75 -9.17 8.72
N LYS A 221 -16.82 -9.97 8.17
CA LYS A 221 -16.11 -11.02 8.90
C LYS A 221 -14.66 -10.58 9.08
N VAL A 222 -14.16 -10.74 10.29
CA VAL A 222 -12.79 -10.43 10.67
C VAL A 222 -12.06 -11.74 10.86
N TYR A 223 -10.88 -11.83 10.25
CA TYR A 223 -10.04 -13.02 10.28
C TYR A 223 -8.72 -12.72 10.96
N ARG A 224 -8.20 -13.70 11.70
CA ARG A 224 -6.88 -13.66 12.32
C ARG A 224 -6.03 -14.86 11.91
N SER A 225 -4.73 -14.65 11.77
CA SER A 225 -3.73 -15.70 11.60
C SER A 225 -2.47 -15.38 12.43
N ASP A 226 -1.76 -16.44 12.82
CA ASP A 226 -0.40 -16.37 13.36
C ASP A 226 0.67 -16.55 12.24
N TYR A 227 0.26 -17.00 11.04
CA TYR A 227 1.13 -17.47 9.94
C TYR A 227 0.66 -16.99 8.54
N PRO A 228 0.87 -15.72 8.16
CA PRO A 228 0.43 -15.17 6.88
C PRO A 228 1.24 -15.76 5.71
N PRO A 229 0.71 -15.75 4.46
CA PRO A 229 -0.64 -15.32 4.05
C PRO A 229 -1.73 -16.38 4.28
N SER A 230 -1.41 -17.48 4.99
CA SER A 230 -2.31 -18.62 5.25
C SER A 230 -2.85 -18.62 6.68
N GLY A 231 -3.56 -19.68 7.09
CA GLY A 231 -3.95 -19.90 8.50
C GLY A 231 -5.03 -18.97 9.06
N PHE A 232 -5.65 -18.13 8.22
CA PHE A 232 -6.70 -17.20 8.64
C PHE A 232 -7.97 -17.94 9.07
N SER A 233 -8.41 -17.66 10.30
CA SER A 233 -9.68 -18.14 10.86
C SER A 233 -10.55 -16.96 11.29
N ALA A 234 -11.86 -17.05 11.08
CA ALA A 234 -12.79 -16.01 11.52
C ALA A 234 -12.76 -15.92 13.05
N ILE A 235 -12.62 -14.71 13.59
CA ILE A 235 -12.58 -14.48 15.04
C ILE A 235 -13.91 -14.01 15.60
N ASN A 236 -14.76 -13.39 14.76
CA ASN A 236 -16.09 -12.97 15.16
C ASN A 236 -17.12 -14.07 14.87
N ASN A 237 -17.86 -14.48 15.89
CA ASN A 237 -18.95 -15.46 15.75
C ASN A 237 -20.19 -14.89 15.04
N VAL A 238 -20.38 -13.57 15.16
CA VAL A 238 -21.46 -12.83 14.53
C VAL A 238 -20.85 -11.78 13.62
N THR A 239 -21.39 -11.66 12.40
CA THR A 239 -20.99 -10.62 11.44
C THR A 239 -21.02 -9.24 12.10
N VAL A 240 -19.93 -8.48 11.97
CA VAL A 240 -19.89 -7.09 12.43
C VAL A 240 -20.84 -6.28 11.56
N PRO A 241 -21.90 -5.66 12.10
CA PRO A 241 -22.94 -5.04 11.28
C PRO A 241 -22.42 -3.82 10.52
N LYS A 242 -23.04 -3.54 9.36
CA LYS A 242 -22.84 -2.28 8.64
C LYS A 242 -23.08 -1.07 9.57
N GLY A 243 -22.18 -0.09 9.53
CA GLY A 243 -22.18 1.08 10.42
C GLY A 243 -21.36 0.89 11.71
N SER A 244 -20.73 -0.27 11.89
CA SER A 244 -19.79 -0.57 12.98
C SER A 244 -18.48 -1.07 12.39
N GLU A 245 -17.80 -0.27 11.56
CA GLU A 245 -16.56 -0.61 10.83
C GLU A 245 -15.31 -0.74 11.74
N ARG A 246 -15.48 -1.44 12.86
CA ARG A 246 -14.51 -1.68 13.91
C ARG A 246 -14.81 -3.00 14.61
N TYR A 247 -13.77 -3.75 14.93
CA TYR A 247 -13.81 -4.93 15.77
C TYR A 247 -12.69 -4.89 16.81
N VAL A 248 -12.96 -5.32 18.04
CA VAL A 248 -11.95 -5.43 19.08
C VAL A 248 -11.67 -6.91 19.30
N ASP A 249 -10.47 -7.35 18.91
CA ASP A 249 -9.98 -8.68 19.25
C ASP A 249 -9.42 -8.66 20.68
N VAL A 250 -9.78 -9.66 21.47
CA VAL A 250 -9.53 -9.72 22.91
C VAL A 250 -8.86 -11.04 23.29
N ALA A 251 -8.37 -11.13 24.53
CA ALA A 251 -7.70 -12.32 25.07
C ALA A 251 -6.48 -12.76 24.22
N LEU A 252 -5.74 -11.78 23.70
CA LEU A 252 -4.52 -12.00 22.94
C LEU A 252 -3.38 -12.43 23.85
N VAL A 253 -2.58 -13.39 23.40
CA VAL A 253 -1.30 -13.70 24.05
C VAL A 253 -0.31 -12.56 23.77
N THR A 254 0.23 -11.95 24.82
CA THR A 254 1.28 -10.93 24.74
C THR A 254 2.54 -11.46 24.03
N GLY A 255 3.26 -10.58 23.33
CA GLY A 255 4.47 -10.89 22.58
C GLY A 255 4.19 -11.56 21.24
N LYS A 256 3.00 -12.10 20.99
CA LYS A 256 2.65 -12.63 19.67
C LYS A 256 2.35 -11.51 18.67
N LYS A 257 2.76 -11.74 17.43
CA LYS A 257 2.38 -10.94 16.26
C LYS A 257 1.17 -11.59 15.60
N TYR A 258 0.07 -10.86 15.50
CA TYR A 258 -1.16 -11.31 14.85
C TYR A 258 -1.33 -10.60 13.51
N PHE A 259 -1.93 -11.31 12.57
CA PHE A 259 -2.23 -10.82 11.22
C PHE A 259 -3.74 -10.81 11.02
N TYR A 260 -4.26 -9.71 10.49
CA TYR A 260 -5.69 -9.49 10.32
C TYR A 260 -6.05 -9.16 8.89
N ARG A 261 -7.22 -9.63 8.46
CA ARG A 261 -7.89 -9.22 7.22
C ARG A 261 -9.39 -9.23 7.43
N VAL A 262 -10.13 -8.50 6.61
CA VAL A 262 -11.58 -8.36 6.72
C VAL A 262 -12.22 -8.65 5.38
N SER A 263 -13.34 -9.36 5.37
CA SER A 263 -14.20 -9.51 4.18
C SER A 263 -15.58 -8.93 4.47
N ALA A 264 -16.27 -8.52 3.40
CA ALA A 264 -17.65 -8.07 3.46
C ALA A 264 -18.60 -9.22 3.08
N VAL A 265 -19.78 -9.24 3.71
CA VAL A 265 -20.85 -10.21 3.45
C VAL A 265 -22.17 -9.46 3.25
N ASP A 266 -22.93 -9.87 2.24
CA ASP A 266 -24.25 -9.29 1.94
C ASP A 266 -25.39 -9.99 2.71
N GLN A 267 -26.62 -9.53 2.47
CA GLN A 267 -27.83 -10.12 3.02
C GLN A 267 -28.15 -11.52 2.48
N ALA A 268 -27.72 -11.86 1.26
CA ALA A 268 -27.85 -13.20 0.68
C ALA A 268 -26.87 -14.21 1.32
N GLY A 269 -25.81 -13.73 1.96
CA GLY A 269 -24.73 -14.52 2.51
C GLY A 269 -23.51 -14.70 1.60
N ASN A 270 -23.45 -13.99 0.45
CA ASN A 270 -22.26 -13.99 -0.39
C ASN A 270 -21.14 -13.22 0.30
N GLU A 271 -19.96 -13.82 0.34
CA GLU A 271 -18.77 -13.23 0.95
C GLU A 271 -17.77 -12.82 -0.13
N GLY A 272 -17.31 -11.57 -0.06
CA GLY A 272 -16.33 -11.02 -0.98
C GLY A 272 -14.90 -11.41 -0.67
N SER A 273 -14.00 -10.95 -1.52
CA SER A 273 -12.56 -11.07 -1.28
C SER A 273 -12.16 -10.38 0.02
N SER A 274 -11.12 -10.91 0.67
CA SER A 274 -10.55 -10.29 1.87
C SER A 274 -9.72 -9.05 1.51
N SER A 275 -9.70 -8.08 2.41
CA SER A 275 -8.83 -6.92 2.39
C SER A 275 -7.34 -7.31 2.35
N ASP A 276 -6.49 -6.29 2.21
CA ASP A 276 -5.08 -6.39 2.55
C ASP A 276 -4.87 -6.93 3.98
N ILE A 277 -3.68 -7.45 4.23
CA ILE A 277 -3.28 -7.97 5.53
C ILE A 277 -2.58 -6.86 6.32
N VAL A 278 -3.03 -6.60 7.54
CA VAL A 278 -2.32 -5.79 8.53
C VAL A 278 -1.82 -6.67 9.67
N SER A 279 -0.82 -6.21 10.41
CA SER A 279 -0.28 -6.96 11.53
C SER A 279 0.04 -6.07 12.71
N MET A 280 -0.01 -6.65 13.92
CA MET A 280 0.35 -5.95 15.14
C MET A 280 0.87 -6.95 16.18
N VAL A 281 1.92 -6.56 16.91
CA VAL A 281 2.40 -7.28 18.09
C VAL A 281 1.56 -6.87 19.29
N SER A 282 1.10 -7.82 20.10
CA SER A 282 0.39 -7.52 21.35
C SER A 282 1.38 -7.22 22.48
N PRO A 283 1.49 -5.98 22.99
CA PRO A 283 2.34 -5.65 24.13
C PRO A 283 1.73 -6.08 25.48
N GLY A 284 2.46 -5.87 26.57
CA GLY A 284 2.04 -6.11 27.95
C GLY A 284 2.85 -7.21 28.66
N ASP A 285 2.17 -7.97 29.53
CA ASP A 285 2.77 -9.01 30.38
C ASP A 285 2.91 -10.37 29.66
N LEU A 286 4.14 -10.71 29.25
CA LEU A 286 4.49 -12.00 28.69
C LEU A 286 4.72 -13.01 29.83
N THR A 287 3.75 -13.89 30.05
CA THR A 287 3.76 -14.89 31.13
C THR A 287 4.05 -16.32 30.66
N GLN A 288 4.13 -16.53 29.35
CA GLN A 288 4.39 -17.82 28.72
C GLN A 288 5.53 -17.72 27.69
N GLU A 289 5.92 -18.86 27.10
CA GLU A 289 6.90 -18.86 26.02
C GLU A 289 6.27 -18.38 24.70
N VAL A 290 6.94 -17.43 24.04
CA VAL A 290 6.61 -16.93 22.70
C VAL A 290 7.89 -16.87 21.87
N SER A 291 7.78 -17.19 20.59
CA SER A 291 8.90 -17.15 19.63
C SER A 291 8.68 -16.07 18.58
N TRP A 292 9.69 -15.26 18.36
CA TRP A 292 9.82 -14.37 17.21
C TRP A 292 10.65 -15.04 16.14
N VAL A 293 10.01 -15.31 15.01
CA VAL A 293 10.60 -16.07 13.91
C VAL A 293 10.98 -15.17 12.77
N ARG A 294 12.04 -15.52 12.04
CA ARG A 294 12.57 -14.69 10.96
C ARG A 294 11.55 -14.42 9.84
N SER A 295 10.66 -15.38 9.55
CA SER A 295 9.62 -15.23 8.52
C SER A 295 8.58 -14.15 8.83
N ASN A 296 8.44 -13.76 10.10
CA ASN A 296 7.46 -12.76 10.54
C ASN A 296 8.09 -11.39 10.82
N SER A 297 9.41 -11.28 10.63
CA SER A 297 10.18 -10.04 10.74
C SER A 297 9.74 -9.01 9.67
N PRO A 298 9.65 -7.71 9.98
CA PRO A 298 10.01 -7.07 11.25
C PRO A 298 8.91 -7.21 12.33
N TYR A 299 9.27 -7.10 13.60
CA TYR A 299 8.35 -6.96 14.72
C TYR A 299 8.29 -5.51 15.15
N ASP A 300 7.19 -4.82 14.84
CA ASP A 300 6.97 -3.42 15.23
C ASP A 300 6.31 -3.37 16.61
N LEU A 301 7.02 -2.84 17.60
CA LEU A 301 6.55 -2.67 18.97
C LEU A 301 6.16 -1.22 19.22
N ALA A 302 4.89 -1.01 19.53
CA ALA A 302 4.33 0.28 19.91
C ALA A 302 3.96 0.36 21.41
N GLY A 303 4.48 -0.57 22.20
CA GLY A 303 4.34 -0.59 23.66
C GLY A 303 5.16 -1.70 24.29
N ASP A 304 5.28 -1.65 25.62
CA ASP A 304 6.21 -2.48 26.38
C ASP A 304 6.00 -3.99 26.23
N ILE A 305 7.10 -4.73 26.35
CA ILE A 305 7.09 -6.18 26.56
C ILE A 305 7.67 -6.48 27.93
N ASP A 306 6.81 -6.90 28.84
CA ASP A 306 7.13 -7.27 30.21
C ASP A 306 7.24 -8.79 30.33
N ILE A 307 8.45 -9.32 30.18
CA ILE A 307 8.72 -10.74 30.34
C ILE A 307 8.71 -11.07 31.83
N GLN A 308 7.56 -11.54 32.31
CA GLN A 308 7.35 -11.96 33.70
C GLN A 308 8.19 -13.19 34.04
N SER A 309 8.32 -13.53 35.32
CA SER A 309 9.21 -14.61 35.80
C SER A 309 8.98 -15.99 35.17
N THR A 310 7.76 -16.28 34.70
CA THR A 310 7.40 -17.51 33.98
C THR A 310 7.49 -17.37 32.45
N GLY A 311 7.58 -16.14 31.95
CA GLY A 311 7.61 -15.82 30.54
C GLY A 311 8.97 -16.06 29.90
N LYS A 312 8.95 -16.41 28.62
CA LYS A 312 10.16 -16.59 27.81
C LYS A 312 9.96 -16.01 26.43
N LEU A 313 10.86 -15.16 25.99
CA LEU A 313 10.88 -14.67 24.62
C LEU A 313 12.07 -15.28 23.87
N ARG A 314 11.79 -16.16 22.91
CA ARG A 314 12.81 -16.70 21.99
C ARG A 314 12.82 -15.88 20.72
N ILE A 315 14.00 -15.54 20.21
CA ILE A 315 14.14 -14.73 19.00
C ILE A 315 15.12 -15.43 18.06
N ASP A 316 14.63 -15.79 16.88
CA ASP A 316 15.44 -16.39 15.83
C ASP A 316 16.49 -15.40 15.32
N PRO A 317 17.69 -15.86 14.91
CA PRO A 317 18.67 -15.01 14.25
C PRO A 317 18.11 -14.31 13.01
N GLY A 318 18.50 -13.05 12.80
CA GLY A 318 18.06 -12.21 11.68
C GLY A 318 16.68 -11.55 11.86
N VAL A 319 16.03 -11.71 13.01
CA VAL A 319 14.82 -10.95 13.36
C VAL A 319 15.17 -9.48 13.57
N VAL A 320 14.35 -8.59 13.00
CA VAL A 320 14.41 -7.15 13.23
C VAL A 320 13.23 -6.74 14.09
N VAL A 321 13.50 -6.01 15.16
CA VAL A 321 12.53 -5.47 16.11
C VAL A 321 12.62 -3.95 16.04
N LYS A 322 11.51 -3.30 15.70
CA LYS A 322 11.41 -1.85 15.56
C LYS A 322 10.61 -1.28 16.72
N MET A 323 11.19 -0.32 17.43
CA MET A 323 10.64 0.27 18.64
C MET A 323 10.07 1.65 18.33
N ALA A 324 8.79 1.86 18.65
CA ALA A 324 8.18 3.18 18.56
C ALA A 324 8.81 4.17 19.55
N ASP A 325 8.74 5.45 19.20
CA ASP A 325 9.16 6.57 20.05
C ASP A 325 8.04 7.10 20.97
N TYR A 326 7.04 6.25 21.18
CA TYR A 326 5.93 6.44 22.10
C TYR A 326 5.51 5.07 22.66
N ASP A 327 4.99 5.05 23.89
CA ASP A 327 4.37 3.85 24.46
C ASP A 327 2.85 3.98 24.49
N SER A 328 2.17 3.12 23.72
CA SER A 328 0.70 3.10 23.62
C SER A 328 0.02 2.61 24.90
N LEU A 329 0.67 1.76 25.70
CA LEU A 329 0.12 1.26 26.96
C LEU A 329 0.46 2.17 28.15
N ARG A 330 1.42 3.08 27.98
CA ARG A 330 1.92 4.02 28.99
C ARG A 330 2.32 3.31 30.29
N ARG A 331 2.88 2.11 30.19
CA ARG A 331 3.47 1.35 31.29
C ARG A 331 4.95 1.74 31.37
N GLY A 332 5.59 1.54 32.53
CA GLY A 332 7.00 1.95 32.67
C GLY A 332 7.26 3.42 32.49
N ASP A 333 8.25 3.76 31.66
CA ASP A 333 8.39 5.11 31.14
C ASP A 333 7.28 5.35 30.11
N PRO A 334 6.26 6.17 30.44
CA PRO A 334 5.10 6.34 29.56
C PRO A 334 5.43 7.06 28.25
N SER A 335 6.68 7.49 28.05
CA SER A 335 7.16 8.13 26.82
C SER A 335 7.96 7.19 25.90
N LYS A 336 8.30 5.97 26.34
CA LYS A 336 9.23 5.11 25.58
C LYS A 336 8.87 3.64 25.68
N VAL A 337 9.03 2.92 24.57
CA VAL A 337 8.89 1.46 24.58
C VAL A 337 10.10 0.80 25.23
N GLU A 338 9.84 -0.17 26.09
CA GLU A 338 10.83 -0.91 26.85
C GLU A 338 10.62 -2.43 26.74
N ILE A 339 11.72 -3.18 26.77
CA ILE A 339 11.67 -4.63 27.00
C ILE A 339 12.17 -4.87 28.41
N ARG A 340 11.29 -5.30 29.32
CA ARG A 340 11.64 -5.56 30.73
C ARG A 340 11.63 -7.04 31.00
N VAL A 341 12.71 -7.54 31.60
CA VAL A 341 12.99 -8.97 31.73
C VAL A 341 13.13 -9.35 33.20
N LEU A 342 12.12 -10.06 33.70
CA LEU A 342 12.10 -10.82 34.97
C LEU A 342 12.25 -12.33 34.72
N GLY A 343 11.72 -12.81 33.59
CA GLY A 343 11.84 -14.19 33.12
C GLY A 343 13.11 -14.41 32.29
N ALA A 344 12.95 -14.74 31.01
CA ALA A 344 14.07 -14.95 30.09
C ALA A 344 13.84 -14.39 28.68
N ILE A 345 14.89 -13.80 28.10
CA ILE A 345 14.98 -13.51 26.68
C ILE A 345 16.13 -14.33 26.08
N ILE A 346 15.91 -14.97 24.94
CA ILE A 346 16.82 -15.95 24.34
C ILE A 346 17.00 -15.61 22.86
N ALA A 347 18.10 -14.93 22.55
CA ALA A 347 18.63 -14.73 21.21
C ALA A 347 20.01 -15.39 21.16
N SER A 348 20.12 -16.57 20.54
CA SER A 348 21.31 -17.43 20.58
C SER A 348 21.98 -17.57 19.21
N GLY A 349 22.21 -16.45 18.52
CA GLY A 349 22.89 -16.45 17.22
C GLY A 349 24.39 -16.66 17.35
N THR A 350 25.00 -17.25 16.33
CA THR A 350 26.46 -17.33 16.16
C THR A 350 26.96 -16.14 15.33
N PRO A 351 28.27 -15.81 15.33
CA PRO A 351 28.81 -14.75 14.47
C PRO A 351 28.59 -14.93 12.96
N ASN A 352 28.26 -16.15 12.51
CA ASN A 352 27.96 -16.44 11.11
C ASN A 352 26.48 -16.23 10.76
N ASP A 353 25.61 -16.14 11.77
CA ASP A 353 24.19 -15.85 11.58
C ASP A 353 23.97 -14.35 11.36
N PRO A 354 22.91 -13.94 10.64
CA PRO A 354 22.48 -12.56 10.69
C PRO A 354 22.07 -12.19 12.13
N PRO A 355 22.48 -11.01 12.66
CA PRO A 355 22.19 -10.65 14.03
C PRO A 355 20.69 -10.41 14.26
N VAL A 356 20.25 -10.57 15.50
CA VAL A 356 18.96 -10.00 15.94
C VAL A 356 19.15 -8.49 16.10
N ILE A 357 18.29 -7.68 15.48
CA ILE A 357 18.44 -6.22 15.47
C ILE A 357 17.29 -5.57 16.23
N PHE A 358 17.59 -4.84 17.31
CA PHE A 358 16.67 -3.93 18.00
C PHE A 358 17.00 -2.50 17.60
N THR A 359 16.03 -1.78 17.02
CA THR A 359 16.25 -0.42 16.49
C THR A 359 15.00 0.44 16.63
N SER A 360 15.15 1.76 16.52
CA SER A 360 14.04 2.70 16.41
C SER A 360 13.22 2.47 15.12
N SER A 361 11.90 2.69 15.20
CA SER A 361 11.01 2.74 14.04
C SER A 361 11.05 4.08 13.31
N ASN A 362 11.72 5.11 13.86
CA ASN A 362 11.79 6.43 13.25
C ASN A 362 12.58 6.40 11.93
N PRO A 363 12.12 7.11 10.87
CA PRO A 363 12.86 7.21 9.61
C PRO A 363 14.24 7.85 9.75
N THR A 364 14.42 8.71 10.75
CA THR A 364 15.68 9.35 11.12
C THR A 364 16.00 9.02 12.58
N PRO A 365 16.53 7.83 12.84
CA PRO A 365 16.66 7.32 14.21
C PRO A 365 17.75 8.09 14.97
N LYS A 366 17.52 8.32 16.27
CA LYS A 366 18.45 9.01 17.16
C LYS A 366 18.46 8.35 18.53
N ALA A 367 19.53 8.58 19.30
CA ALA A 367 19.59 8.15 20.70
C ALA A 367 18.33 8.61 21.43
N GLN A 368 17.89 7.80 22.40
CA GLN A 368 16.71 8.03 23.23
C GLN A 368 15.35 7.84 22.56
N ASP A 369 15.29 7.37 21.31
CA ASP A 369 14.02 7.07 20.63
C ASP A 369 13.20 6.01 21.40
N TRP A 370 13.85 5.06 22.06
CA TRP A 370 13.18 4.07 22.90
C TRP A 370 13.97 3.81 24.19
N GLY A 371 13.40 3.08 25.15
CA GLY A 371 13.97 2.97 26.50
C GLY A 371 15.24 2.13 26.54
N GLY A 372 15.13 0.87 26.09
CA GLY A 372 16.19 -0.11 26.22
C GLY A 372 15.71 -1.53 26.50
N ILE A 373 16.67 -2.44 26.67
CA ILE A 373 16.42 -3.79 27.19
C ILE A 373 16.86 -3.83 28.66
N PHE A 374 15.90 -3.99 29.56
CA PHE A 374 16.08 -3.91 31.01
C PHE A 374 15.90 -5.27 31.65
N PHE A 375 16.99 -5.84 32.14
CA PHE A 375 16.95 -7.00 33.03
C PHE A 375 16.81 -6.52 34.46
N ASN A 376 15.67 -6.82 35.09
CA ASN A 376 15.34 -6.34 36.42
C ASN A 376 15.12 -7.52 37.36
N ARG A 377 16.16 -7.89 38.13
CA ARG A 377 16.11 -8.96 39.12
C ARG A 377 15.70 -10.31 38.53
N ALA A 378 16.35 -10.70 37.44
CA ALA A 378 16.23 -12.03 36.84
C ALA A 378 17.46 -12.90 37.22
N PRO A 379 17.57 -13.44 38.44
CA PRO A 379 18.76 -14.16 38.89
C PRO A 379 18.89 -15.58 38.28
N ASN A 380 18.12 -15.88 37.23
CA ASN A 380 18.16 -17.17 36.54
C ASN A 380 19.13 -17.10 35.35
N ASP A 381 19.89 -18.16 35.11
CA ASP A 381 20.88 -18.20 34.02
C ASP A 381 20.24 -18.50 32.64
N GLN A 382 18.93 -18.27 32.48
CA GLN A 382 18.21 -18.66 31.25
C GLN A 382 18.31 -17.60 30.15
N SER A 383 18.62 -16.35 30.49
CA SER A 383 18.73 -15.28 29.51
C SER A 383 20.01 -15.39 28.69
N VAL A 384 19.86 -15.31 27.37
CA VAL A 384 20.97 -15.35 26.42
C VAL A 384 20.76 -14.24 25.41
N LEU A 385 21.70 -13.30 25.34
CA LEU A 385 21.81 -12.34 24.24
C LEU A 385 23.16 -12.57 23.55
N SER A 386 23.11 -13.22 22.38
CA SER A 386 24.27 -13.43 21.54
C SER A 386 24.03 -13.18 20.06
N ASN A 387 24.99 -12.48 19.44
CA ASN A 387 24.90 -11.92 18.10
C ASN A 387 23.69 -10.99 17.95
N VAL A 388 23.66 -9.95 18.78
CA VAL A 388 22.57 -8.97 18.87
C VAL A 388 23.08 -7.58 18.58
N THR A 389 22.33 -6.79 17.80
CA THR A 389 22.56 -5.36 17.60
C THR A 389 21.46 -4.57 18.30
N ILE A 390 21.84 -3.55 19.09
CA ILE A 390 20.92 -2.65 19.80
C ILE A 390 21.26 -1.21 19.40
N GLY A 391 20.33 -0.53 18.74
CA GLY A 391 20.54 0.83 18.24
C GLY A 391 19.56 1.84 18.80
N PHE A 392 20.02 3.08 19.02
CA PHE A 392 19.16 4.26 19.21
C PHE A 392 18.31 4.27 20.49
N ALA A 393 18.66 3.47 21.49
CA ALA A 393 17.99 3.46 22.78
C ALA A 393 18.44 4.63 23.68
N ASN A 394 17.73 4.83 24.78
CA ASN A 394 18.26 5.61 25.90
C ASN A 394 19.40 4.83 26.57
N ILE A 395 19.09 3.64 27.08
CA ILE A 395 20.09 2.68 27.59
C ILE A 395 20.01 1.44 26.71
N GLY A 396 21.07 1.09 26.00
CA GLY A 396 21.04 -0.09 25.12
C GLY A 396 20.72 -1.37 25.90
N LEU A 397 21.51 -1.64 26.94
CA LEU A 397 21.36 -2.82 27.79
C LEU A 397 21.51 -2.44 29.26
N SER A 398 20.45 -2.64 30.05
CA SER A 398 20.46 -2.46 31.51
C SER A 398 20.38 -3.82 32.21
N ILE A 399 21.33 -4.11 33.10
CA ILE A 399 21.45 -5.37 33.83
C ILE A 399 21.48 -5.07 35.32
N LEU A 400 20.37 -5.34 36.00
CA LEU A 400 20.23 -5.17 37.45
C LEU A 400 19.97 -6.52 38.12
N GLN A 401 20.85 -6.92 39.04
CA GLN A 401 20.71 -8.13 39.86
C GLN A 401 20.35 -9.38 39.04
N THR A 402 20.97 -9.54 37.87
CA THR A 402 20.57 -10.53 36.85
C THR A 402 21.75 -11.40 36.45
N ARG A 403 21.51 -12.68 36.19
CA ARG A 403 22.49 -13.58 35.58
C ARG A 403 22.08 -13.93 34.14
N GLY A 404 23.05 -14.30 33.32
CA GLY A 404 22.80 -14.62 31.92
C GLY A 404 24.06 -14.62 31.08
N THR A 405 23.92 -14.98 29.81
CA THR A 405 24.99 -14.94 28.82
C THR A 405 24.82 -13.70 27.94
N PHE A 406 25.81 -12.81 27.96
CA PHE A 406 25.83 -11.57 27.19
C PHE A 406 27.10 -11.52 26.35
N SER A 407 27.01 -11.93 25.08
CA SER A 407 28.19 -12.14 24.25
C SER A 407 28.02 -11.79 22.78
N GLY A 408 28.92 -11.02 22.17
CA GLY A 408 28.79 -10.62 20.77
C GLY A 408 27.59 -9.69 20.57
N ILE A 409 27.56 -8.60 21.34
CA ILE A 409 26.48 -7.60 21.31
C ILE A 409 27.06 -6.29 20.78
N ASP A 410 26.46 -5.76 19.72
CA ASP A 410 26.81 -4.45 19.15
C ASP A 410 25.78 -3.40 19.58
N ILE A 411 26.19 -2.40 20.36
CA ILE A 411 25.34 -1.30 20.84
C ILE A 411 25.77 0.01 20.17
N ILE A 412 24.82 0.73 19.59
CA ILE A 412 25.10 1.82 18.64
C ILE A 412 24.22 3.03 18.95
N SER A 413 24.82 4.22 19.03
CA SER A 413 24.08 5.50 19.09
C SER A 413 23.01 5.55 20.19
N CYS A 414 23.34 5.03 21.37
CA CYS A 414 22.50 5.11 22.58
C CYS A 414 23.04 6.21 23.51
N SER A 415 22.25 6.72 24.45
CA SER A 415 22.82 7.62 25.47
C SER A 415 23.76 6.88 26.42
N THR A 416 23.39 5.69 26.87
CA THR A 416 24.30 4.75 27.56
C THR A 416 24.29 3.41 26.85
N GLY A 417 25.45 2.84 26.57
CA GLY A 417 25.54 1.52 25.92
C GLY A 417 25.09 0.40 26.86
N VAL A 418 25.89 0.14 27.89
CA VAL A 418 25.59 -0.84 28.94
C VAL A 418 25.52 -0.18 30.31
N SER A 419 24.54 -0.54 31.12
CA SER A 419 24.48 -0.21 32.54
C SER A 419 24.32 -1.50 33.33
N ALA A 420 25.34 -1.92 34.07
CA ALA A 420 25.30 -3.13 34.90
C ALA A 420 25.50 -2.78 36.37
N SER A 421 24.53 -3.15 37.20
CA SER A 421 24.59 -2.82 38.62
C SER A 421 24.10 -3.91 39.56
N SER A 422 24.66 -3.93 40.77
CA SER A 422 24.29 -4.85 41.86
C SER A 422 24.25 -6.33 41.45
N THR A 423 25.06 -6.72 40.47
CA THR A 423 25.06 -8.07 39.91
C THR A 423 26.24 -8.89 40.44
N SER A 424 26.08 -10.20 40.54
CA SER A 424 27.14 -11.13 40.96
C SER A 424 27.56 -12.03 39.80
N ASP A 425 28.87 -12.16 39.59
CA ASP A 425 29.47 -13.02 38.55
C ASP A 425 29.05 -12.69 37.12
N LEU A 426 28.90 -11.40 36.80
CA LEU A 426 28.56 -10.96 35.45
C LEU A 426 29.78 -10.99 34.53
N SER A 427 29.63 -11.61 33.36
CA SER A 427 30.62 -11.56 32.28
C SER A 427 29.97 -10.95 31.04
N LEU A 428 30.62 -9.91 30.49
CA LEU A 428 30.33 -9.35 29.19
C LEU A 428 31.48 -9.73 28.26
N ALA A 429 31.18 -10.46 27.18
CA ALA A 429 32.19 -10.96 26.26
C ALA A 429 31.98 -10.43 24.84
N SER A 430 33.01 -9.89 24.20
CA SER A 430 32.91 -9.37 22.82
C SER A 430 31.74 -8.40 22.62
N VAL A 431 31.48 -7.54 23.61
CA VAL A 431 30.46 -6.48 23.51
C VAL A 431 31.11 -5.23 22.92
N THR A 432 30.57 -4.74 21.81
CA THR A 432 31.00 -3.50 21.16
C THR A 432 29.99 -2.40 21.47
N VAL A 433 30.44 -1.28 22.03
CA VAL A 433 29.62 -0.07 22.21
C VAL A 433 30.22 1.04 21.38
N LYS A 434 29.42 1.67 20.50
CA LYS A 434 29.89 2.74 19.62
C LYS A 434 28.95 3.93 19.55
N PHE A 435 29.55 5.13 19.42
CA PHE A 435 28.82 6.40 19.27
C PHE A 435 27.80 6.65 20.40
N CYS A 436 28.10 6.20 21.62
CA CYS A 436 27.26 6.44 22.79
C CYS A 436 27.88 7.52 23.67
N ASP A 437 27.07 8.31 24.39
CA ASP A 437 27.60 9.34 25.29
C ASP A 437 28.44 8.69 26.42
N LEU A 438 27.94 7.56 26.93
CA LEU A 438 28.63 6.68 27.87
C LEU A 438 28.64 5.24 27.33
N GLY A 439 29.83 4.63 27.26
CA GLY A 439 30.00 3.26 26.76
C GLY A 439 29.44 2.21 27.72
N MET A 440 30.05 2.04 28.90
CA MET A 440 29.57 1.13 29.94
C MET A 440 29.66 1.73 31.34
N LEU A 441 28.57 1.63 32.10
CA LEU A 441 28.51 1.96 33.52
C LEU A 441 28.42 0.68 34.35
N LEU A 442 29.42 0.41 35.19
CA LEU A 442 29.52 -0.81 35.98
C LEU A 442 29.56 -0.44 37.46
N GLN A 443 28.47 -0.66 38.20
CA GLN A 443 28.35 -0.14 39.57
C GLN A 443 27.91 -1.18 40.60
N GLY A 444 28.68 -1.31 41.69
CA GLY A 444 28.23 -2.08 42.86
C GLY A 444 28.11 -3.59 42.63
N ASN A 445 28.81 -4.15 41.64
CA ASN A 445 28.79 -5.57 41.32
C ASN A 445 29.80 -6.35 42.20
N THR A 446 29.49 -7.60 42.54
CA THR A 446 30.40 -8.45 43.33
C THR A 446 31.60 -8.90 42.49
N ARG A 447 31.35 -9.31 41.25
CA ARG A 447 32.39 -9.71 40.31
C ARG A 447 31.94 -9.37 38.90
N ILE A 448 32.71 -8.56 38.22
CA ILE A 448 32.47 -8.15 36.83
C ILE A 448 33.67 -8.54 35.96
N THR A 449 33.41 -9.15 34.81
CA THR A 449 34.42 -9.47 33.80
C THR A 449 34.05 -8.84 32.46
N LEU A 450 34.96 -8.05 31.90
CA LEU A 450 34.92 -7.64 30.50
C LEU A 450 36.00 -8.39 29.74
N ASP A 451 35.60 -9.20 28.76
CA ASP A 451 36.51 -10.02 27.94
C ASP A 451 36.35 -9.70 26.46
N GLY A 452 37.36 -9.07 25.87
CA GLY A 452 37.34 -8.72 24.45
C GLY A 452 36.30 -7.66 24.06
N CYS A 453 35.82 -6.85 25.01
CA CYS A 453 34.87 -5.77 24.75
C CYS A 453 35.54 -4.59 24.04
N THR A 454 34.75 -3.81 23.29
CA THR A 454 35.23 -2.61 22.62
C THR A 454 34.32 -1.43 22.90
N THR A 455 34.87 -0.28 23.30
CA THR A 455 34.17 1.01 23.29
C THR A 455 34.79 1.92 22.24
N TYR A 456 34.00 2.48 21.34
CA TYR A 456 34.47 3.25 20.19
C TYR A 456 33.71 4.57 20.03
N PHE A 457 34.41 5.69 19.91
CA PHE A 457 33.78 7.04 19.84
C PHE A 457 32.76 7.28 20.96
N CYS A 458 33.12 6.87 22.17
CA CYS A 458 32.36 7.18 23.38
C CYS A 458 33.17 8.20 24.18
N PRO A 459 32.67 9.42 24.45
CA PRO A 459 33.37 10.40 25.27
C PRO A 459 33.83 9.80 26.60
N LEU A 460 32.93 9.05 27.24
CA LEU A 460 33.21 8.20 28.39
C LEU A 460 33.14 6.74 27.95
N GLY A 461 34.26 6.02 27.95
CA GLY A 461 34.35 4.62 27.55
C GLY A 461 33.71 3.69 28.59
N VAL A 462 34.43 3.36 29.66
CA VAL A 462 33.90 2.55 30.77
C VAL A 462 34.08 3.27 32.10
N THR A 463 33.03 3.34 32.88
CA THR A 463 33.05 3.85 34.26
C THR A 463 32.70 2.71 35.20
N SER A 464 33.69 2.27 35.99
CA SER A 464 33.55 1.24 37.01
C SER A 464 33.61 1.87 38.39
N SER A 465 32.66 1.55 39.27
CA SER A 465 32.66 2.05 40.63
C SER A 465 32.01 1.10 41.63
N GLN A 466 32.52 1.09 42.86
CA GLN A 466 32.00 0.31 43.99
C GLN A 466 31.87 -1.20 43.72
N ASN A 467 32.54 -1.75 42.71
CA ASN A 467 32.56 -3.19 42.49
C ASN A 467 33.54 -3.85 43.47
N ASP A 468 33.26 -5.09 43.90
CA ASP A 468 34.16 -5.80 44.81
C ASP A 468 35.34 -6.44 44.07
N THR A 469 35.16 -6.86 42.82
CA THR A 469 36.22 -7.45 41.98
C THR A 469 35.94 -7.15 40.52
N ALA A 470 36.96 -6.70 39.78
CA ALA A 470 36.85 -6.35 38.37
C ALA A 470 38.00 -6.97 37.56
N ASN A 471 37.65 -7.66 36.47
CA ASN A 471 38.62 -8.25 35.54
C ASN A 471 38.39 -7.74 34.12
N TYR A 472 39.35 -7.00 33.60
CA TYR A 472 39.34 -6.45 32.25
C TYR A 472 40.45 -7.09 31.43
N ARG A 473 40.05 -7.94 30.48
CA ARG A 473 40.97 -8.68 29.62
C ARG A 473 40.70 -8.41 28.15
N GLY A 474 41.74 -8.06 27.38
CA GLY A 474 41.65 -8.01 25.92
C GLY A 474 40.74 -6.91 25.37
N ASN A 475 40.38 -5.90 26.16
CA ASN A 475 39.40 -4.89 25.75
C ASN A 475 40.05 -3.76 24.96
N ASN A 476 39.27 -3.12 24.07
CA ASN A 476 39.70 -2.00 23.26
C ASN A 476 38.91 -0.73 23.60
N PHE A 477 39.60 0.31 24.05
CA PHE A 477 39.05 1.63 24.33
C PHE A 477 39.56 2.60 23.27
N LEU A 478 38.74 2.90 22.28
CA LEU A 478 39.15 3.53 21.03
C LEU A 478 38.42 4.86 20.82
N GLU A 479 39.15 5.90 20.45
CA GLU A 479 38.62 7.22 20.09
C GLU A 479 37.74 7.87 21.18
N TYR A 480 38.14 7.75 22.45
CA TYR A 480 37.46 8.40 23.57
C TYR A 480 37.91 9.87 23.73
N ASN A 481 36.99 10.77 24.07
CA ASN A 481 37.30 12.20 24.20
C ASN A 481 37.72 12.59 25.63
N ASP A 482 37.12 11.97 26.66
CA ASP A 482 37.40 12.30 28.05
C ASP A 482 38.20 11.17 28.72
N PHE A 483 37.57 10.00 28.92
CA PHE A 483 38.19 8.87 29.61
C PHE A 483 37.83 7.55 28.93
N GLY A 484 38.83 6.76 28.56
CA GLY A 484 38.61 5.40 28.07
C GLY A 484 38.14 4.44 29.17
N LEU A 485 38.73 4.55 30.36
CA LEU A 485 38.38 3.73 31.53
C LEU A 485 38.57 4.54 32.82
N THR A 486 37.54 4.59 33.65
CA THR A 486 37.55 5.18 34.99
C THR A 486 37.21 4.08 36.00
N ILE A 487 37.99 3.98 37.08
CA ILE A 487 37.81 2.96 38.12
C ILE A 487 37.80 3.61 39.50
N ASP A 488 36.73 3.38 40.24
CA ASP A 488 36.54 3.75 41.66
C ASP A 488 35.93 2.55 42.42
N ASP A 489 36.55 1.38 42.25
CA ASP A 489 36.09 0.11 42.82
C ASP A 489 36.53 -0.09 44.27
N LYS A 490 35.85 -0.99 45.00
CA LYS A 490 36.23 -1.30 46.39
C LYS A 490 37.55 -2.06 46.42
N SER A 491 38.11 -2.22 47.62
CA SER A 491 39.45 -2.78 47.88
C SER A 491 39.67 -4.28 47.53
N GLY A 492 38.90 -4.87 46.61
CA GLY A 492 39.17 -6.21 46.13
C GLY A 492 40.06 -6.22 44.87
N ASP A 493 40.17 -7.40 44.24
CA ASP A 493 41.13 -7.60 43.16
C ASP A 493 40.70 -6.90 41.88
N LEU A 494 41.58 -6.02 41.37
CA LEU A 494 41.48 -5.41 40.06
C LEU A 494 42.53 -6.05 39.14
N LEU A 495 42.08 -6.74 38.08
CA LEU A 495 42.95 -7.34 37.08
C LEU A 495 42.74 -6.67 35.72
N ILE A 496 43.81 -6.14 35.14
CA ILE A 496 43.80 -5.47 33.83
C ILE A 496 44.88 -6.11 32.97
N THR A 497 44.50 -6.82 31.90
CA THR A 497 45.44 -7.56 31.04
C THR A 497 45.13 -7.38 29.54
N ASN A 498 46.17 -7.14 28.73
CA ASN A 498 46.08 -7.06 27.26
C ASN A 498 45.00 -6.09 26.73
N ASN A 499 44.75 -4.98 27.43
CA ASN A 499 43.81 -3.96 26.97
C ASN A 499 44.51 -2.91 26.09
N LEU A 500 43.82 -2.41 25.08
CA LEU A 500 44.29 -1.37 24.16
C LEU A 500 43.56 -0.06 24.44
N PHE A 501 44.31 1.04 24.54
CA PHE A 501 43.78 2.39 24.69
C PHE A 501 44.31 3.25 23.54
N VAL A 502 43.41 3.86 22.77
CA VAL A 502 43.75 4.76 21.67
C VAL A 502 42.87 6.01 21.80
N SER A 503 43.50 7.16 22.03
CA SER A 503 42.79 8.44 22.06
C SER A 503 42.82 9.10 20.67
N PRO A 504 41.95 10.07 20.39
CA PRO A 504 42.01 10.86 19.15
C PRO A 504 43.33 11.63 18.97
N GLN A 505 44.12 11.79 20.05
CA GLN A 505 45.41 12.48 20.03
C GLN A 505 46.59 11.53 19.78
N GLY A 506 46.34 10.24 19.56
CA GLY A 506 47.34 9.16 19.60
C GLY A 506 47.51 8.63 21.01
#